data_AF-A0A0E3YWE4-F1
#
_entry.id   AF-A0A0E3YWE4-F1
#
_cell.length_a   1.000
_cell.length_b   1.000
_cell.length_c   1.000
_cell.angle_alpha   90.00
_cell.angle_beta   90.00
_cell.angle_gamma   90.00
#
_symmetry.space_group_name_H-M   'P 1'
#
loop_
_entity.id
_entity.type
_entity.pdbx_description
1 polymer ?
#
loop_
_entity_poly.entity_id
_entity_poly.type
_entity_poly.pdbx_seq_one_letter_code
_entity_poly.pdbx_strand_id
1 'polypeptide(L)'
;MGVLGAALASLATYQLLEGGARMKAPVTAPVMVREFLPTPTPAASADHSAAEWEELLRKNAELTAQLAKERASREIIDLTLKHTSEDLDELRRPMSGDLLSSSLHAELKSGEVVVTGGYKLADGTRLYAFIQPTVEQSNGADVVRVASKIMMLPDALSSKVGLDNLATNAANTIQHGEVWTADEQWSVFSAIGETPGVRGINVTGATVPTGTSSVIEAGELRLKVTPTVGADRESMDFEVRLEQAQPKAQPVELKPVPDAK
;
A
#
# COMPACT_ATOMS: atom_id res chain seq x y z
N MET A 1 31.32 -31.07 16.75
CA MET A 1 31.07 -29.91 17.64
C MET A 1 30.09 -29.01 16.91
N GLY A 2 28.87 -28.71 17.32
CA GLY A 2 28.14 -28.93 18.56
C GLY A 2 27.09 -27.81 18.60
N VAL A 3 25.82 -28.16 18.37
CA VAL A 3 24.58 -27.79 19.11
C VAL A 3 24.43 -26.30 19.51
N LEU A 4 23.36 -25.53 19.29
CA LEU A 4 21.89 -25.66 19.41
C LEU A 4 21.24 -24.54 18.55
N GLY A 5 19.99 -24.55 18.06
CA GLY A 5 18.84 -25.40 18.34
C GLY A 5 17.77 -24.75 19.26
N ALA A 6 16.67 -24.24 18.66
CA ALA A 6 15.34 -23.94 19.24
C ALA A 6 15.24 -22.79 20.29
N ALA A 7 14.13 -22.09 20.55
CA ALA A 7 12.68 -22.27 20.33
C ALA A 7 12.00 -20.86 20.36
N LEU A 8 11.07 -20.51 19.47
CA LEU A 8 9.61 -20.70 19.53
C LEU A 8 8.87 -20.07 20.74
N ALA A 9 7.99 -19.12 20.38
CA ALA A 9 6.64 -18.88 20.86
C ALA A 9 6.36 -18.62 22.35
N SER A 10 5.78 -17.46 22.63
CA SER A 10 4.80 -17.31 23.71
C SER A 10 3.54 -16.62 23.19
N LEU A 11 2.51 -17.45 23.12
CA LEU A 11 1.14 -17.21 22.71
C LEU A 11 0.41 -16.31 23.70
N ALA A 12 -0.61 -15.62 23.19
CA ALA A 12 -1.59 -14.87 23.93
C ALA A 12 -2.37 -15.72 24.96
N THR A 13 -2.77 -15.09 26.06
CA THR A 13 -3.96 -15.49 26.82
C THR A 13 -4.70 -14.26 27.31
N TYR A 14 -5.82 -13.97 26.63
CA TYR A 14 -6.99 -13.28 27.17
C TYR A 14 -7.75 -14.27 28.08
N GLN A 15 -8.15 -13.85 29.28
CA GLN A 15 -9.40 -14.35 29.88
C GLN A 15 -9.99 -13.31 30.83
N LEU A 16 -11.21 -12.92 30.49
CA LEU A 16 -12.15 -12.01 31.15
C LEU A 16 -13.43 -12.85 31.35
N LEU A 17 -14.26 -12.46 32.33
CA LEU A 17 -15.52 -13.09 32.81
C LEU A 17 -15.34 -14.19 33.86
N GLU A 18 -16.19 -14.38 34.87
CA GLU A 18 -17.32 -13.66 35.49
C GLU A 18 -17.63 -14.50 36.75
N GLY A 19 -18.13 -13.91 37.82
CA GLY A 19 -18.55 -14.72 38.98
C GLY A 19 -18.95 -13.93 40.20
N GLY A 20 -20.13 -13.32 40.15
CA GLY A 20 -20.77 -12.78 41.34
C GLY A 20 -21.26 -13.89 42.28
N ALA A 21 -21.02 -13.71 43.59
CA ALA A 21 -21.83 -14.32 44.64
C ALA A 21 -21.76 -13.48 45.91
N ARG A 22 -22.82 -12.70 46.16
CA ARG A 22 -23.21 -12.26 47.50
C ARG A 22 -23.79 -13.47 48.24
N MET A 23 -23.36 -13.73 49.48
CA MET A 23 -24.27 -13.83 50.64
C MET A 23 -23.56 -14.18 51.96
N LYS A 24 -23.93 -13.39 52.98
CA LYS A 24 -24.24 -13.74 54.37
C LYS A 24 -23.13 -14.23 55.31
N ALA A 25 -22.77 -13.34 56.23
CA ALA A 25 -22.32 -13.67 57.57
C ALA A 25 -23.43 -14.39 58.38
N PRO A 26 -23.05 -15.11 59.44
CA PRO A 26 -23.54 -14.70 60.75
C PRO A 26 -22.44 -14.53 61.80
N VAL A 27 -22.79 -13.65 62.73
CA VAL A 27 -22.06 -13.14 63.89
C VAL A 27 -21.83 -14.23 64.94
N THR A 28 -20.64 -14.24 65.55
CA THR A 28 -20.45 -14.66 66.94
C THR A 28 -19.23 -13.92 67.52
N ALA A 29 -19.49 -13.01 68.46
CA ALA A 29 -18.53 -12.54 69.45
C ALA A 29 -18.94 -13.16 70.82
N PRO A 30 -18.20 -13.02 71.94
CA PRO A 30 -16.95 -12.29 72.16
C PRO A 30 -15.92 -13.05 73.04
N VAL A 31 -14.63 -12.72 72.94
CA VAL A 31 -13.71 -12.83 74.09
C VAL A 31 -12.77 -11.62 74.08
N MET A 32 -12.88 -10.82 75.14
CA MET A 32 -11.93 -9.76 75.45
C MET A 32 -10.60 -10.37 75.85
N VAL A 33 -9.54 -10.07 75.09
CA VAL A 33 -8.18 -9.98 75.63
C VAL A 33 -7.64 -8.62 75.23
N ARG A 34 -7.45 -7.80 76.25
CA ARG A 34 -6.94 -6.44 76.18
C ARG A 34 -5.43 -6.52 76.02
N GLU A 35 -4.95 -6.74 74.79
CA GLU A 35 -3.53 -6.57 74.48
C GLU A 35 -3.25 -5.10 74.18
N PHE A 36 -2.31 -4.55 74.95
CA PHE A 36 -1.78 -3.21 74.81
C PHE A 36 -1.24 -3.02 73.38
N LEU A 37 -1.92 -2.20 72.58
CA LEU A 37 -1.33 -1.63 71.38
C LEU A 37 -0.20 -0.69 71.81
N PRO A 38 1.07 -0.90 71.42
CA PRO A 38 2.04 0.19 71.44
C PRO A 38 1.51 1.28 70.51
N THR A 39 1.39 2.49 71.04
CA THR A 39 1.10 3.71 70.28
C THR A 39 1.92 3.73 68.98
N PRO A 40 1.33 4.07 67.82
CA PRO A 40 2.12 4.25 66.62
C PRO A 40 3.16 5.32 66.91
N THR A 41 4.43 4.93 66.92
CA THR A 41 5.55 5.85 66.80
C THR A 41 5.24 6.73 65.59
N PRO A 42 5.26 8.07 65.70
CA PRO A 42 5.07 8.90 64.53
C PRO A 42 6.14 8.46 63.53
N ALA A 43 5.68 7.97 62.37
CA ALA A 43 6.54 7.77 61.23
C ALA A 43 7.30 9.07 61.07
N ALA A 44 8.64 8.99 61.05
CA ALA A 44 9.48 10.12 60.70
C ALA A 44 8.90 10.70 59.40
N SER A 45 8.27 11.87 59.50
CA SER A 45 7.87 12.61 58.32
C SER A 45 9.17 12.86 57.58
N ALA A 46 9.24 12.39 56.33
CA ALA A 46 10.27 12.86 55.43
C ALA A 46 9.97 14.34 55.18
N ASP A 47 10.47 15.19 56.09
CA ASP A 47 10.50 16.64 55.93
C ASP A 47 11.53 16.94 54.84
N HIS A 48 11.13 16.68 53.59
CA HIS A 48 11.86 17.14 52.44
C HIS A 48 11.89 18.65 52.49
N SER A 49 13.09 19.21 52.54
CA SER A 49 13.27 20.66 52.50
C SER A 49 12.63 21.22 51.21
N ALA A 50 12.16 22.47 51.24
CA ALA A 50 11.56 23.10 50.06
C ALA A 50 12.50 23.03 48.82
N ALA A 51 13.82 23.05 49.06
CA ALA A 51 14.85 22.88 48.04
C ALA A 51 14.86 21.47 47.42
N GLU A 52 14.65 20.41 48.21
CA GLU A 52 14.55 19.04 47.70
C GLU A 52 13.30 18.85 46.82
N TRP A 53 12.19 19.51 47.18
CA TRP A 53 10.97 19.49 46.36
C TRP A 53 11.15 20.20 45.02
N GLU A 54 11.80 21.35 45.00
CA GLU A 54 12.14 22.06 43.75
C GLU A 54 13.08 21.23 42.87
N GLU A 55 14.07 20.56 43.46
CA GLU A 55 14.97 19.68 42.72
C GLU A 55 14.24 18.46 42.14
N LEU A 56 13.33 17.85 42.90
CA LEU A 56 12.50 16.74 42.42
C LEU A 56 11.55 17.16 41.31
N LEU A 57 10.92 18.33 41.42
CA LEU A 57 10.07 18.88 40.36
C LEU A 57 10.87 19.13 39.07
N ARG A 58 12.08 19.69 39.20
CA ARG A 58 12.97 19.91 38.06
C ARG A 58 13.38 18.60 37.39
N LYS A 59 13.77 17.59 38.18
CA LYS A 59 14.10 16.24 37.67
C LYS A 59 12.91 15.58 37.00
N ASN A 60 11.70 15.73 37.54
CA ASN A 60 10.50 15.16 36.95
C ASN A 60 10.13 15.86 35.62
N ALA A 61 10.25 17.18 35.56
CA ALA A 61 10.10 17.94 34.33
C ALA A 61 11.15 17.54 33.26
N GLU A 62 12.39 17.32 33.66
CA GLU A 62 13.45 16.86 32.76
C GLU A 62 13.19 15.44 32.24
N LEU A 63 12.80 14.51 33.11
CA LEU A 63 12.45 13.13 32.72
C LEU A 63 11.23 13.07 31.81
N THR A 64 10.20 13.88 32.08
CA THR A 64 9.02 13.95 31.20
C THR A 64 9.37 14.52 29.83
N ALA A 65 10.25 15.53 29.75
CA ALA A 65 10.77 16.05 28.49
C ALA A 65 11.61 15.00 27.74
N GLN A 66 12.45 14.24 28.44
CA GLN A 66 13.23 13.14 27.85
C GLN A 66 12.32 12.04 27.30
N LEU A 67 11.31 11.60 28.05
CA LEU A 67 10.34 10.61 27.59
C LEU A 67 9.54 11.09 26.38
N ALA A 68 9.14 12.37 26.36
CA ALA A 68 8.46 12.96 25.19
C ALA A 68 9.37 12.96 23.95
N LYS A 69 10.65 13.33 24.11
CA LYS A 69 11.64 13.31 23.03
C LYS A 69 11.90 11.89 22.53
N GLU A 70 12.04 10.91 23.42
CA GLU A 70 12.22 9.51 23.03
C GLU A 70 11.00 8.98 22.28
N ARG A 71 9.78 9.26 22.74
CA ARG A 71 8.54 8.86 22.04
C ARG A 71 8.48 9.45 20.64
N ALA A 72 8.75 10.75 20.49
CA ALA A 72 8.79 11.39 19.18
C ALA A 72 9.87 10.76 18.27
N SER A 73 11.04 10.44 18.81
CA SER A 73 12.10 9.78 18.03
C SER A 73 11.72 8.36 17.58
N ARG A 74 11.03 7.59 18.44
CA ARG A 74 10.55 6.24 18.09
C ARG A 74 9.48 6.30 17.02
N GLU A 75 8.56 7.26 17.11
CA GLU A 75 7.52 7.46 16.10
C GLU A 75 8.13 7.77 14.71
N ILE A 76 9.16 8.62 14.66
CA ILE A 76 9.89 8.90 13.41
C ILE A 76 10.58 7.64 12.89
N ILE A 77 11.22 6.86 13.76
CA ILE A 77 11.90 5.61 13.38
C ILE A 77 10.88 4.60 12.84
N ASP A 78 9.75 4.42 13.51
CA ASP A 78 8.69 3.49 13.09
C ASP A 78 8.11 3.89 11.74
N LEU A 79 7.87 5.19 11.52
CA LEU A 79 7.44 5.72 10.21
C LEU A 79 8.49 5.45 9.12
N THR A 80 9.77 5.67 9.44
CA THR A 80 10.88 5.43 8.50
C THR A 80 11.03 3.95 8.17
N LEU A 81 10.95 3.07 9.18
CA LEU A 81 11.01 1.62 8.99
C LEU A 81 9.84 1.13 8.15
N LYS A 82 8.63 1.65 8.39
CA LYS A 82 7.45 1.33 7.60
C LYS A 82 7.64 1.71 6.14
N HIS A 83 8.04 2.96 5.86
CA HIS A 83 8.32 3.42 4.50
C HIS A 83 9.41 2.57 3.82
N THR A 84 10.51 2.30 4.53
CA THR A 84 11.61 1.48 4.00
C THR A 84 11.16 0.05 3.70
N SER A 85 10.28 -0.53 4.53
CA SER A 85 9.72 -1.87 4.29
C SER A 85 8.82 -1.91 3.06
N GLU A 86 7.99 -0.87 2.87
CA GLU A 86 7.12 -0.72 1.69
C GLU A 86 7.96 -0.56 0.41
N ASP A 87 9.03 0.25 0.45
CA ASP A 87 9.96 0.42 -0.67
C ASP A 87 10.66 -0.90 -1.03
N LEU A 88 11.12 -1.66 -0.02
CA LEU A 88 11.77 -2.95 -0.22
C LEU A 88 10.82 -4.00 -0.80
N ASP A 89 9.58 -4.04 -0.33
CA ASP A 89 8.56 -4.94 -0.86
C ASP A 89 8.23 -4.59 -2.32
N GLU A 90 8.20 -3.31 -2.66
CA GLU A 90 8.00 -2.85 -4.03
C GLU A 90 9.16 -3.23 -4.97
N LEU A 91 10.41 -3.11 -4.51
CA LEU A 91 11.59 -3.55 -5.26
C LEU A 91 11.61 -5.08 -5.45
N ARG A 92 11.14 -5.83 -4.45
CA ARG A 92 11.10 -7.30 -4.51
C ARG A 92 9.96 -7.83 -5.36
N ARG A 93 8.85 -7.09 -5.50
CA ARG A 93 7.64 -7.55 -6.20
C ARG A 93 7.90 -8.07 -7.62
N PRO A 94 8.55 -7.31 -8.53
CA PRO A 94 8.86 -7.81 -9.88
C PRO A 94 9.78 -9.04 -9.88
N MET A 95 10.56 -9.26 -8.81
CA MET A 95 11.46 -10.41 -8.70
C MET A 95 10.79 -11.64 -8.06
N SER A 96 9.64 -11.47 -7.41
CA SER A 96 9.00 -12.51 -6.60
C SER A 96 7.73 -13.09 -7.21
N GLY A 97 7.22 -12.51 -8.32
CA GLY A 97 6.07 -13.02 -9.05
C GLY A 97 6.32 -13.09 -10.56
N ASP A 98 5.66 -14.04 -11.22
CA ASP A 98 5.50 -14.06 -12.69
C ASP A 98 4.54 -12.91 -13.05
N LEU A 99 5.11 -11.72 -13.24
CA LEU A 99 4.39 -10.45 -13.40
C LEU A 99 4.68 -9.86 -14.76
N LEU A 100 3.62 -9.50 -15.47
CA LEU A 100 3.69 -8.69 -16.67
C LEU A 100 3.77 -7.22 -16.22
N SER A 101 4.85 -6.52 -16.56
CA SER A 101 5.06 -5.14 -16.14
C SER A 101 5.50 -4.24 -17.31
N SER A 102 5.07 -2.99 -17.25
CA SER A 102 5.38 -1.93 -18.20
C SER A 102 5.56 -0.66 -17.40
N SER A 103 6.72 -0.02 -17.58
CA SER A 103 7.03 1.27 -16.98
C SER A 103 7.27 2.26 -18.09
N LEU A 104 6.61 3.42 -18.03
CA LEU A 104 6.85 4.55 -18.91
C LEU A 104 7.14 5.78 -18.07
N HIS A 105 8.14 6.53 -18.48
CA HIS A 105 8.41 7.86 -18.01
C HIS A 105 8.25 8.81 -19.19
N ALA A 106 7.38 9.80 -19.07
CA ALA A 106 7.04 10.69 -20.16
C ALA A 106 6.76 12.11 -19.67
N GLU A 107 7.21 13.08 -20.46
CA GLU A 107 6.80 14.47 -20.30
C GLU A 107 5.49 14.68 -21.06
N LEU A 108 4.44 15.10 -20.35
CA LEU A 108 3.09 15.29 -20.84
C LEU A 108 2.72 16.76 -20.86
N LYS A 109 2.00 17.16 -21.89
CA LYS A 109 1.26 18.42 -21.93
C LYS A 109 -0.16 18.22 -21.43
N SER A 110 -0.77 19.33 -21.02
CA SER A 110 -2.19 19.34 -20.65
C SER A 110 -3.08 18.71 -21.72
N GLY A 111 -3.86 17.69 -21.32
CA GLY A 111 -4.78 16.97 -22.20
C GLY A 111 -4.18 15.77 -22.95
N GLU A 112 -2.88 15.53 -22.84
CA GLU A 112 -2.26 14.32 -23.39
C GLU A 112 -2.58 13.09 -22.52
N VAL A 113 -2.46 11.92 -23.15
CA VAL A 113 -2.85 10.62 -22.61
C VAL A 113 -1.68 9.67 -22.76
N VAL A 114 -1.35 8.98 -21.68
CA VAL A 114 -0.38 7.89 -21.71
C VAL A 114 -1.10 6.59 -22.06
N VAL A 115 -0.58 5.89 -23.04
CA VAL A 115 -1.05 4.56 -23.44
C VAL A 115 0.05 3.55 -23.19
N THR A 116 -0.26 2.50 -22.44
CA THR A 116 0.71 1.46 -22.06
C THR A 116 0.05 0.08 -22.00
N GLY A 117 0.85 -0.99 -22.06
CA GLY A 117 0.39 -2.37 -22.01
C GLY A 117 0.72 -3.13 -23.29
N GLY A 118 -0.28 -3.78 -23.89
CA GLY A 118 -0.11 -4.70 -25.01
C GLY A 118 0.20 -6.15 -24.58
N TYR A 119 -0.05 -6.49 -23.31
CA TYR A 119 0.10 -7.85 -22.78
C TYR A 119 -0.91 -8.80 -23.40
N LYS A 120 -0.46 -9.95 -23.88
CA LYS A 120 -1.36 -11.00 -24.32
C LYS A 120 -1.89 -11.79 -23.12
N LEU A 121 -3.22 -11.83 -22.98
CA LEU A 121 -3.93 -12.57 -21.95
C LEU A 121 -4.18 -14.02 -22.38
N ALA A 122 -4.57 -14.86 -21.42
CA ALA A 122 -4.87 -16.27 -21.64
C ALA A 122 -6.01 -16.51 -22.66
N ASP A 123 -6.95 -15.56 -22.78
CA ASP A 123 -8.04 -15.61 -23.75
C ASP A 123 -7.67 -15.08 -25.15
N GLY A 124 -6.40 -14.71 -25.36
CA GLY A 124 -5.88 -14.20 -26.62
C GLY A 124 -6.15 -12.72 -26.88
N THR A 125 -6.81 -12.01 -25.95
CA THR A 125 -6.93 -10.54 -26.02
C THR A 125 -5.67 -9.85 -25.50
N ARG A 126 -5.49 -8.58 -25.85
CA ARG A 126 -4.43 -7.73 -25.35
C ARG A 126 -4.96 -6.66 -24.41
N LEU A 127 -4.27 -6.47 -23.29
CA LEU A 127 -4.63 -5.47 -22.30
C LEU A 127 -3.88 -4.16 -22.54
N TYR A 128 -4.61 -3.06 -22.60
CA TYR A 128 -4.11 -1.70 -22.76
C TYR A 128 -4.68 -0.80 -21.65
N ALA A 129 -3.87 0.10 -21.13
CA ALA A 129 -4.28 1.14 -20.19
C ALA A 129 -4.11 2.51 -20.85
N PHE A 130 -5.17 3.31 -20.81
CA PHE A 130 -5.22 4.70 -21.25
C PHE A 130 -5.35 5.57 -20.02
N ILE A 131 -4.39 6.46 -19.81
CA ILE A 131 -4.23 7.18 -18.56
C ILE A 131 -4.14 8.66 -18.87
N GLN A 132 -5.15 9.39 -18.43
CA GLN A 132 -5.28 10.82 -18.66
C GLN A 132 -5.10 11.56 -17.33
N PRO A 133 -3.93 12.17 -17.10
CA PRO A 133 -3.75 13.07 -15.98
C PRO A 133 -4.39 14.44 -16.28
N THR A 134 -4.96 15.06 -15.26
CA THR A 134 -5.49 16.43 -15.30
C THR A 134 -5.00 17.17 -14.07
N VAL A 135 -4.33 18.29 -14.27
CA VAL A 135 -3.90 19.16 -13.17
C VAL A 135 -5.11 19.90 -12.63
N GLU A 136 -5.36 19.76 -11.33
CA GLU A 136 -6.41 20.43 -10.58
C GLU A 136 -5.79 21.16 -9.37
N GLN A 137 -6.51 22.11 -8.79
CA GLN A 137 -6.12 22.71 -7.52
C GLN A 137 -7.01 22.20 -6.39
N SER A 138 -6.40 21.78 -5.30
CA SER A 138 -7.09 21.39 -4.08
C SER A 138 -6.40 21.99 -2.87
N ASN A 139 -7.14 22.75 -2.07
CA ASN A 139 -6.64 23.44 -0.87
C ASN A 139 -5.40 24.33 -1.11
N GLY A 140 -5.30 24.93 -2.30
CA GLY A 140 -4.17 25.80 -2.68
C GLY A 140 -2.90 25.08 -3.12
N ALA A 141 -2.92 23.75 -3.21
CA ALA A 141 -1.85 22.93 -3.77
C ALA A 141 -2.26 22.34 -5.12
N ASP A 142 -1.27 22.16 -6.00
CA ASP A 142 -1.48 21.50 -7.29
C ASP A 142 -1.56 19.98 -7.06
N VAL A 143 -2.67 19.38 -7.50
CA VAL A 143 -2.93 17.95 -7.43
C VAL A 143 -3.23 17.44 -8.84
N VAL A 144 -2.92 16.18 -9.12
CA VAL A 144 -3.17 15.56 -10.41
C VAL A 144 -4.27 14.53 -10.25
N ARG A 145 -5.39 14.76 -10.92
CA ARG A 145 -6.44 13.77 -11.06
C ARG A 145 -6.09 12.84 -12.22
N VAL A 146 -5.94 11.56 -11.94
CA VAL A 146 -5.59 10.54 -12.92
C VAL A 146 -6.83 9.75 -13.27
N ALA A 147 -7.39 9.97 -14.46
CA ALA A 147 -8.45 9.12 -15.00
C ALA A 147 -7.81 7.96 -15.78
N SER A 148 -8.28 6.73 -15.57
CA SER A 148 -7.75 5.58 -16.29
C SER A 148 -8.86 4.72 -16.88
N LYS A 149 -8.62 4.24 -18.10
CA LYS A 149 -9.50 3.32 -18.81
C LYS A 149 -8.67 2.14 -19.28
N ILE A 150 -9.05 0.95 -18.86
CA ILE A 150 -8.38 -0.29 -19.22
C ILE A 150 -9.23 -0.98 -20.26
N MET A 151 -8.61 -1.44 -21.34
CA MET A 151 -9.30 -2.12 -22.43
C MET A 151 -8.61 -3.42 -22.80
N MET A 152 -9.42 -4.44 -23.05
CA MET A 152 -9.00 -5.73 -23.59
C MET A 152 -9.49 -5.81 -25.03
N LEU A 153 -8.55 -5.92 -25.97
CA LEU A 153 -8.81 -5.90 -27.40
C LEU A 153 -8.35 -7.21 -28.05
N PRO A 154 -9.12 -7.81 -28.97
CA PRO A 154 -8.63 -8.90 -29.81
C PRO A 154 -7.40 -8.47 -30.65
N ASP A 155 -6.46 -9.38 -30.90
CA ASP A 155 -5.23 -9.12 -31.68
C ASP A 155 -5.53 -8.41 -33.02
N ALA A 156 -6.51 -8.91 -33.78
CA ALA A 156 -6.89 -8.34 -35.08
C ALA A 156 -7.39 -6.88 -35.00
N LEU A 157 -8.05 -6.53 -33.89
CA LEU A 157 -8.52 -5.16 -33.68
C LEU A 157 -7.39 -4.25 -33.24
N SER A 158 -6.48 -4.73 -32.39
CA SER A 158 -5.33 -3.95 -31.93
C SER A 158 -4.46 -3.46 -33.09
N SER A 159 -4.16 -4.32 -34.07
CA SER A 159 -3.43 -3.92 -35.28
C SER A 159 -4.19 -2.94 -36.17
N LYS A 160 -5.53 -3.04 -36.23
CA LYS A 160 -6.34 -2.11 -37.03
C LYS A 160 -6.30 -0.67 -36.47
N VAL A 161 -6.16 -0.52 -35.16
CA VAL A 161 -6.15 0.79 -34.48
C VAL A 161 -4.73 1.25 -34.12
N GLY A 162 -3.69 0.59 -34.63
CA GLY A 162 -2.29 0.98 -34.42
C GLY A 162 -1.73 0.70 -33.01
N LEU A 163 -2.41 -0.13 -32.22
CA LEU A 163 -1.96 -0.53 -30.88
C LEU A 163 -1.02 -1.75 -30.90
N ASP A 164 -0.71 -2.27 -32.09
CA ASP A 164 0.24 -3.36 -32.29
C ASP A 164 1.69 -2.93 -32.09
N ASN A 165 2.01 -1.64 -32.21
CA ASN A 165 3.33 -1.11 -31.86
C ASN A 165 3.68 -1.28 -30.37
N LEU A 166 2.65 -1.34 -29.52
CA LEU A 166 2.79 -1.60 -28.09
C LEU A 166 2.79 -3.12 -27.77
N ALA A 167 2.60 -3.98 -28.78
CA ALA A 167 2.60 -5.42 -28.59
C ALA A 167 3.97 -5.92 -28.16
N THR A 168 4.04 -6.59 -27.01
CA THR A 168 5.27 -7.21 -26.53
C THR A 168 5.43 -8.64 -27.04
N ASN A 169 6.66 -9.02 -27.35
CA ASN A 169 7.07 -10.42 -27.51
C ASN A 169 7.40 -11.00 -26.12
N ALA A 170 6.95 -12.23 -25.83
CA ALA A 170 6.96 -12.83 -24.50
C ALA A 170 8.34 -13.00 -23.81
N ALA A 171 9.42 -12.46 -24.40
CA ALA A 171 10.79 -12.51 -23.90
C ALA A 171 11.29 -11.19 -23.27
N ASN A 172 10.59 -10.06 -23.48
CA ASN A 172 11.01 -8.76 -22.96
C ASN A 172 10.04 -8.25 -21.89
N THR A 173 10.55 -8.10 -20.66
CA THR A 173 9.84 -7.51 -19.50
C THR A 173 9.78 -5.98 -19.56
N ILE A 174 10.32 -5.37 -20.62
CA ILE A 174 10.34 -3.91 -20.82
C ILE A 174 9.41 -3.63 -22.00
N GLN A 175 8.21 -3.15 -21.70
CA GLN A 175 7.26 -2.72 -22.72
C GLN A 175 7.41 -1.23 -23.02
N HIS A 176 6.96 -0.84 -24.21
CA HIS A 176 6.84 0.55 -24.61
C HIS A 176 5.49 1.11 -24.19
N GLY A 177 5.48 2.38 -23.80
CA GLY A 177 4.28 3.20 -23.74
C GLY A 177 4.44 4.37 -24.68
N GLU A 178 3.33 4.96 -25.08
CA GLU A 178 3.27 6.11 -25.97
C GLU A 178 2.48 7.24 -25.31
N VAL A 179 2.80 8.46 -25.71
CA VAL A 179 2.03 9.66 -25.37
C VAL A 179 1.21 10.04 -26.58
N TRP A 180 -0.10 10.11 -26.39
CA TRP A 180 -1.07 10.45 -27.42
C TRP A 180 -1.77 11.75 -27.08
N THR A 181 -2.18 12.45 -28.12
CA THR A 181 -3.10 13.58 -28.03
C THR A 181 -4.53 13.10 -27.76
N ALA A 182 -5.39 14.01 -27.29
CA ALA A 182 -6.81 13.73 -27.10
C ALA A 182 -7.50 13.28 -28.41
N ASP A 183 -7.09 13.84 -29.56
CA ASP A 183 -7.66 13.50 -30.86
C ASP A 183 -7.29 12.08 -31.31
N GLU A 184 -6.05 11.65 -31.07
CA GLU A 184 -5.60 10.28 -31.33
C GLU A 184 -6.35 9.27 -30.45
N GLN A 185 -6.46 9.55 -29.15
CA GLN A 185 -7.25 8.73 -28.23
C GLN A 185 -8.71 8.63 -28.70
N TRP A 186 -9.32 9.77 -29.06
CA TRP A 186 -10.70 9.82 -29.53
C TRP A 186 -10.92 8.99 -30.81
N SER A 187 -9.99 9.08 -31.76
CA SER A 187 -10.02 8.28 -33.00
C SER A 187 -10.03 6.78 -32.69
N VAL A 188 -9.15 6.33 -31.80
CA VAL A 188 -9.09 4.92 -31.38
C VAL A 188 -10.35 4.51 -30.63
N PHE A 189 -10.84 5.33 -29.69
CA PHE A 189 -12.06 5.03 -28.93
C PHE A 189 -13.30 4.96 -29.81
N SER A 190 -13.38 5.82 -30.83
CA SER A 190 -14.46 5.80 -31.82
C SER A 190 -14.40 4.54 -32.68
N ALA A 191 -13.20 4.12 -33.09
CA ALA A 191 -13.02 2.92 -33.91
C ALA A 191 -13.37 1.61 -33.16
N ILE A 192 -13.10 1.54 -31.85
CA ILE A 192 -13.34 0.34 -31.05
C ILE A 192 -14.73 0.32 -30.38
N GLY A 193 -15.36 1.47 -30.13
CA GLY A 193 -16.59 1.58 -29.33
C GLY A 193 -17.76 0.78 -29.88
N GLU A 194 -17.78 0.53 -31.18
CA GLU A 194 -18.83 -0.24 -31.87
C GLU A 194 -18.39 -1.67 -32.24
N THR A 195 -17.15 -2.06 -31.90
CA THR A 195 -16.60 -3.35 -32.32
C THR A 195 -16.94 -4.47 -31.33
N PRO A 196 -17.54 -5.58 -31.78
CA PRO A 196 -17.79 -6.75 -30.93
C PRO A 196 -16.49 -7.33 -30.34
N GLY A 197 -16.55 -7.75 -29.07
CA GLY A 197 -15.43 -8.40 -28.37
C GLY A 197 -14.48 -7.45 -27.64
N VAL A 198 -14.70 -6.14 -27.73
CA VAL A 198 -14.00 -5.15 -26.88
C VAL A 198 -14.58 -5.19 -25.48
N ARG A 199 -13.72 -5.32 -24.46
CA ARG A 199 -14.11 -5.19 -23.05
C ARG A 199 -13.36 -4.02 -22.44
N GLY A 200 -14.09 -3.09 -21.85
CA GLY A 200 -13.52 -1.92 -21.17
C GLY A 200 -13.87 -1.90 -19.70
N ILE A 201 -12.91 -1.54 -18.86
CA ILE A 201 -13.10 -1.25 -17.44
C ILE A 201 -12.72 0.22 -17.25
N ASN A 202 -13.69 1.02 -16.82
CA ASN A 202 -13.39 2.37 -16.34
C ASN A 202 -12.94 2.24 -14.90
N VAL A 203 -11.69 2.60 -14.63
CA VAL A 203 -11.16 2.56 -13.27
C VAL A 203 -11.31 3.95 -12.70
N THR A 204 -12.01 4.06 -11.57
CA THR A 204 -12.24 5.33 -10.89
C THR A 204 -10.89 6.00 -10.64
N GLY A 205 -10.77 7.25 -11.08
CA GLY A 205 -9.51 7.96 -11.02
C GLY A 205 -9.04 8.25 -9.58
N ALA A 206 -7.74 8.48 -9.42
CA ALA A 206 -7.13 8.88 -8.15
C ALA A 206 -6.70 10.35 -8.21
N THR A 207 -6.79 11.06 -7.09
CA THR A 207 -6.18 12.38 -6.93
C THR A 207 -4.84 12.21 -6.25
N VAL A 208 -3.77 12.64 -6.91
CA VAL A 208 -2.38 12.39 -6.51
C VAL A 208 -1.68 13.74 -6.33
N PRO A 209 -1.14 14.05 -5.14
CA PRO A 209 -0.29 15.22 -4.97
C PRO A 209 0.94 15.18 -5.88
N THR A 210 1.38 16.33 -6.38
CA THR A 210 2.61 16.43 -7.18
C THR A 210 3.83 15.87 -6.43
N GLY A 211 4.68 15.12 -7.11
CA GLY A 211 5.87 14.47 -6.56
C GLY A 211 5.61 13.27 -5.65
N THR A 212 4.35 12.83 -5.51
CA THR A 212 3.99 11.65 -4.73
C THR A 212 3.49 10.53 -5.64
N SER A 213 3.67 9.27 -5.22
CA SER A 213 3.15 8.13 -5.96
C SER A 213 1.79 7.69 -5.41
N SER A 214 0.93 7.21 -6.30
CA SER A 214 -0.34 6.58 -5.95
C SER A 214 -0.51 5.27 -6.68
N VAL A 215 -1.22 4.33 -6.06
CA VAL A 215 -1.50 3.01 -6.61
C VAL A 215 -3.01 2.87 -6.80
N ILE A 216 -3.39 2.52 -8.01
CA ILE A 216 -4.75 2.23 -8.42
C ILE A 216 -4.83 0.73 -8.69
N GLU A 217 -5.65 0.01 -7.91
CA GLU A 217 -5.83 -1.44 -8.06
C GLU A 217 -7.22 -1.76 -8.62
N ALA A 218 -7.26 -2.63 -9.63
CA ALA A 218 -8.48 -3.10 -10.27
C ALA A 218 -8.40 -4.62 -10.51
N GLY A 219 -8.80 -5.40 -9.51
CA GLY A 219 -8.65 -6.86 -9.55
C GLY A 219 -7.18 -7.27 -9.46
N GLU A 220 -6.67 -7.92 -10.51
CA GLU A 220 -5.25 -8.34 -10.61
C GLU A 220 -4.36 -7.28 -11.28
N LEU A 221 -4.94 -6.13 -11.64
CA LEU A 221 -4.24 -5.02 -12.28
C LEU A 221 -3.82 -4.01 -11.23
N ARG A 222 -2.56 -3.61 -11.29
CA ARG A 222 -2.00 -2.57 -10.44
C ARG A 222 -1.38 -1.50 -11.32
N LEU A 223 -1.88 -0.28 -11.17
CA LEU A 223 -1.40 0.90 -11.87
C LEU A 223 -0.77 1.86 -10.86
N LYS A 224 0.55 1.99 -10.87
CA LYS A 224 1.26 3.00 -10.10
C LYS A 224 1.52 4.23 -10.96
N VAL A 225 1.29 5.40 -10.40
CA VAL A 225 1.52 6.69 -11.07
C VAL A 225 2.25 7.64 -10.14
N THR A 226 3.20 8.39 -10.68
CA THR A 226 3.97 9.43 -9.98
C THR A 226 4.02 10.68 -10.86
N PRO A 227 3.07 11.61 -10.70
CA PRO A 227 3.07 12.86 -11.46
C PRO A 227 3.90 13.94 -10.77
N THR A 228 4.66 14.71 -11.54
CA THR A 228 5.35 15.93 -11.11
C THR A 228 4.99 17.08 -12.04
N VAL A 229 4.26 18.07 -11.52
CA VAL A 229 3.82 19.23 -12.30
C VAL A 229 4.98 20.21 -12.46
N GLY A 230 5.23 20.64 -13.71
CA GLY A 230 6.23 21.64 -14.04
C GLY A 230 5.86 23.03 -13.52
N ALA A 231 6.85 23.94 -13.48
CA ALA A 231 6.65 25.30 -12.97
C ALA A 231 5.65 26.13 -13.80
N ASP A 232 5.46 25.76 -15.08
CA ASP A 232 4.50 26.38 -15.99
C ASP A 232 3.07 25.89 -15.79
N ARG A 233 2.85 24.80 -15.04
CA ARG A 233 1.58 24.06 -14.89
C ARG A 233 0.98 23.55 -16.21
N GLU A 234 1.73 23.62 -17.30
CA GLU A 234 1.34 23.14 -18.62
C GLU A 234 2.06 21.85 -18.99
N SER A 235 3.26 21.66 -18.43
CA SER A 235 4.05 20.43 -18.50
C SER A 235 3.92 19.60 -17.23
N MET A 236 3.98 18.28 -17.40
CA MET A 236 3.97 17.31 -16.32
C MET A 236 4.95 16.18 -16.65
N ASP A 237 5.91 15.95 -15.77
CA ASP A 237 6.66 14.72 -15.81
C ASP A 237 5.81 13.61 -15.17
N PHE A 238 5.58 12.53 -15.90
CA PHE A 238 4.65 11.47 -15.52
C PHE A 238 5.33 10.11 -15.62
N GLU A 239 5.55 9.51 -14.46
CA GLU A 239 5.94 8.10 -14.37
C GLU A 239 4.69 7.23 -14.18
N VAL A 240 4.58 6.19 -14.98
CA VAL A 240 3.55 5.17 -14.85
C VAL A 240 4.17 3.79 -14.85
N ARG A 241 3.63 2.91 -14.00
CA ARG A 241 3.90 1.49 -14.03
C ARG A 241 2.63 0.68 -13.97
N LEU A 242 2.38 -0.10 -15.02
CA LEU A 242 1.28 -1.05 -15.09
C LEU A 242 1.83 -2.45 -14.78
N GLU A 243 1.19 -3.16 -13.86
CA GLU A 243 1.50 -4.52 -13.48
C GLU A 243 0.26 -5.41 -13.57
N GLN A 244 0.45 -6.64 -14.05
CA GLN A 244 -0.58 -7.68 -14.10
C GLN A 244 0.03 -9.02 -13.70
N ALA A 245 -0.64 -9.77 -12.83
CA ALA A 245 -0.27 -11.16 -12.56
C ALA A 245 -0.36 -11.99 -13.84
N GLN A 246 0.72 -12.72 -14.17
CA GLN A 246 0.68 -13.62 -15.32
C GLN A 246 -0.36 -14.71 -15.04
N PRO A 247 -1.35 -14.91 -15.93
CA PRO A 247 -2.32 -15.97 -15.74
C PRO A 247 -1.57 -17.30 -15.74
N LYS A 248 -1.68 -18.06 -14.64
CA LYS A 248 -1.07 -19.39 -14.55
C LYS A 248 -1.60 -20.23 -15.70
N ALA A 249 -0.70 -20.72 -16.57
CA ALA A 249 -1.08 -21.65 -17.61
C ALA A 249 -1.77 -22.86 -16.95
N GLN A 250 -3.00 -23.16 -17.36
CA GLN A 250 -3.63 -24.40 -16.92
C GLN A 250 -2.75 -25.55 -17.42
N PRO A 251 -2.45 -26.56 -16.58
CA PRO A 251 -1.67 -27.70 -17.01
C PRO A 251 -2.37 -28.34 -18.20
N VAL A 252 -1.67 -28.36 -19.34
CA VAL A 252 -2.16 -29.02 -20.55
C VAL A 252 -2.30 -30.49 -20.21
N GLU A 253 -3.54 -30.96 -20.09
CA GLU A 253 -3.85 -32.37 -19.94
C GLU A 253 -3.39 -33.06 -21.23
N LEU A 254 -2.19 -33.65 -21.19
CA LEU A 254 -1.64 -34.40 -22.30
C LEU A 254 -2.58 -35.57 -22.55
N LYS A 255 -3.41 -35.46 -23.60
CA LYS A 255 -4.18 -36.60 -24.08
C LYS A 255 -3.19 -37.73 -24.36
N PRO A 256 -3.43 -38.94 -23.83
CA PRO A 256 -2.55 -40.07 -24.09
C PRO A 256 -2.44 -40.26 -25.60
N VAL A 257 -1.20 -40.32 -26.06
CA VAL A 257 -0.89 -40.62 -27.47
C VAL A 257 -1.57 -41.96 -27.78
N PRO A 258 -2.47 -42.02 -28.79
CA PRO A 258 -3.08 -43.29 -29.15
C PRO A 258 -1.99 -44.26 -29.56
N ASP A 259 -1.98 -45.43 -28.94
CA ASP A 259 -1.00 -46.49 -29.19
C ASP A 259 -0.87 -46.72 -30.69
N ALA A 260 0.36 -46.55 -31.20
CA ALA A 260 0.70 -46.94 -32.55
C ALA A 260 0.57 -48.46 -32.66
N LYS A 261 -0.21 -48.90 -33.65
CA LYS A 261 -0.59 -50.29 -33.94
C LYS A 261 0.55 -51.30 -33.91
#